data_AF-A0A931TLS0-F1
#
_entry.id   AF-A0A931TLS0-F1
#
_cell.length_a   1.000
_cell.length_b   1.000
_cell.length_c   1.000
_cell.angle_alpha   90.00
_cell.angle_beta   90.00
_cell.angle_gamma   90.00
#
_symmetry.space_group_name_H-M   'P 1'
#
loop_
_entity.id
_entity.type
_entity.pdbx_description
1 polymer ?
#
loop_
_entity_poly.entity_id
_entity_poly.type
_entity_poly.pdbx_seq_one_letter_code
_entity_poly.pdbx_strand_id
1 'polypeptide(L)'
;MTIGSYAGGLRVTRTLGARVVDMDQSTGLAASIVSAALVLSASFYALPVSTTHVATGAIVGAGLRQDVAAVRWGRVGGLVSAWVVTLPVSAALAAATLWALGFAA
;
A
#
# COMPACT_ATOMS: atom_id res chain seq x y z
N MET A 1 -13.98 -3.43 8.37
CA MET A 1 -12.51 -3.22 8.41
C MET A 1 -11.89 -3.57 9.77
N THR A 2 -12.51 -3.18 10.89
CA THR A 2 -11.94 -3.31 12.26
C THR A 2 -11.38 -4.70 12.62
N ILE A 3 -12.15 -5.78 12.42
CA ILE A 3 -11.72 -7.15 12.76
C ILE A 3 -10.53 -7.60 11.90
N GLY A 4 -10.56 -7.31 10.59
CA GLY A 4 -9.47 -7.65 9.67
C GLY A 4 -8.17 -6.90 9.98
N SER A 5 -8.27 -5.62 10.33
CA SER A 5 -7.12 -4.82 10.76
C SER A 5 -6.49 -5.37 12.04
N TYR A 6 -7.30 -5.83 13.00
CA TYR A 6 -6.79 -6.45 14.22
C TYR A 6 -6.14 -7.81 13.95
N ALA A 7 -6.79 -8.68 13.15
CA ALA A 7 -6.31 -10.04 12.87
C ALA A 7 -5.05 -10.10 11.98
N GLY A 8 -4.88 -9.15 11.06
CA GLY A 8 -3.82 -9.19 10.04
C GLY A 8 -3.03 -7.91 9.87
N GLY A 9 -3.57 -6.76 10.26
CA GLY A 9 -2.99 -5.45 9.96
C GLY A 9 -1.62 -5.23 10.62
N LEU A 10 -1.39 -5.80 11.81
CA LEU A 10 -0.10 -5.68 12.51
C LEU A 10 1.09 -6.26 11.74
N ARG A 11 0.86 -7.26 10.87
CA ARG A 11 1.92 -7.84 10.02
C ARG A 11 2.29 -6.89 8.88
N VAL A 12 1.29 -6.21 8.32
CA VAL A 12 1.47 -5.25 7.22
C VAL A 12 2.16 -3.99 7.72
N THR A 13 1.70 -3.42 8.85
CA THR A 13 2.29 -2.19 9.41
C THR A 13 3.75 -2.39 9.82
N ARG A 14 4.10 -3.54 10.39
CA ARG A 14 5.51 -3.90 10.67
C ARG A 14 6.38 -3.99 9.41
N THR A 15 5.80 -4.47 8.31
CA THR A 15 6.51 -4.56 7.04
C THR A 15 6.74 -3.17 6.44
N LEU A 16 5.73 -2.31 6.45
CA LEU A 16 5.86 -0.93 5.96
C LEU A 16 6.84 -0.10 6.82
N GLY A 17 6.75 -0.20 8.16
CA GLY A 17 7.50 0.66 9.07
C GLY A 17 8.96 0.27 9.34
N ALA A 18 9.29 -1.03 9.31
CA ALA A 18 10.64 -1.49 9.66
C ALA A 18 11.38 -2.15 8.49
N ARG A 19 10.70 -2.40 7.37
CA ARG A 19 11.28 -3.16 6.26
C ARG A 19 11.42 -2.38 4.96
N VAL A 20 10.81 -1.20 4.80
CA VAL A 20 10.92 -0.42 3.55
C VAL A 20 11.93 0.72 3.68
N VAL A 21 11.85 1.48 4.77
CA VAL A 21 12.77 2.56 5.14
C VAL A 21 13.09 2.40 6.63
N ASP A 22 14.31 2.72 7.07
CA ASP A 22 14.60 2.82 8.50
C ASP A 22 13.98 4.13 9.02
N MET A 23 12.80 4.02 9.62
CA MET A 23 11.99 5.17 10.02
C MET A 23 12.31 5.62 11.45
N ASP A 24 12.64 6.89 11.61
CA ASP A 24 12.58 7.56 12.91
C ASP A 24 11.17 8.13 13.16
N GLN A 25 10.94 8.66 14.36
CA GLN A 25 9.63 9.19 14.74
C GLN A 25 9.21 10.41 13.89
N SER A 26 10.18 11.24 13.49
CA SER A 26 9.92 12.44 12.70
C SER A 26 9.49 12.13 11.26
N THR A 27 10.16 11.17 10.63
CA THR A 27 9.91 10.69 9.26
C THR A 27 8.61 9.90 9.21
N GLY A 28 8.30 9.11 10.24
CA GLY A 28 7.02 8.42 10.36
C GLY A 28 5.83 9.35 10.54
N LEU A 29 5.98 10.41 11.33
CA LEU A 29 4.95 11.44 11.45
C LEU A 29 4.75 12.18 10.12
N ALA A 30 5.84 12.59 9.48
CA ALA A 30 5.78 13.30 8.19
C ALA A 30 5.08 12.46 7.12
N ALA A 31 5.46 11.18 6.98
CA ALA A 31 4.83 10.26 6.05
C ALA A 31 3.33 10.07 6.33
N SER A 32 2.93 10.01 7.61
CA SER A 32 1.53 9.87 8.02
C SER A 32 0.71 11.12 7.67
N ILE A 33 1.25 12.32 7.92
CA ILE A 33 0.59 13.59 7.59
C ILE A 33 0.40 13.72 6.07
N VAL A 34 1.45 13.45 5.29
CA VAL A 34 1.37 13.49 3.82
C VAL A 34 0.34 12.48 3.30
N SER A 35 0.35 11.26 3.85
CA SER A 35 -0.62 10.23 3.45
C SER A 35 -2.06 10.67 3.75
N ALA A 36 -2.31 11.18 4.96
CA ALA A 36 -3.62 11.65 5.36
C ALA A 36 -4.07 12.83 4.48
N ALA A 37 -3.21 13.81 4.24
CA ALA A 37 -3.50 14.96 3.39
C ALA A 37 -3.91 14.52 1.98
N LEU A 38 -3.10 13.68 1.32
CA LEU A 38 -3.38 13.21 -0.03
C LEU A 38 -4.66 12.38 -0.13
N VAL A 39 -4.88 11.46 0.82
CA VAL A 39 -6.11 10.63 0.84
C VAL A 39 -7.35 11.49 1.10
N LEU A 40 -7.27 12.44 2.03
CA LEU A 40 -8.38 13.35 2.32
C LEU A 40 -8.68 14.25 1.13
N SER A 41 -7.66 14.85 0.51
CA SER A 41 -7.81 15.64 -0.71
C SER A 41 -8.48 14.82 -1.82
N ALA A 42 -8.02 13.60 -2.09
CA ALA A 42 -8.66 12.73 -3.08
C ALA A 42 -10.12 12.40 -2.71
N SER A 43 -10.40 12.19 -1.42
CA SER A 43 -11.76 11.94 -0.93
C SER A 43 -12.68 13.15 -1.13
N PHE A 44 -12.19 14.37 -0.93
CA PHE A 44 -12.95 15.60 -1.20
C PHE A 44 -13.35 15.72 -2.68
N TYR A 45 -12.51 15.23 -3.59
CA TYR A 45 -12.81 15.19 -5.03
C TYR A 45 -13.50 13.90 -5.49
N ALA A 46 -13.92 13.02 -4.56
CA ALA A 46 -14.53 11.72 -4.86
C ALA A 46 -13.70 10.82 -5.80
N LEU A 47 -12.36 10.97 -5.78
CA LEU A 47 -11.46 10.18 -6.60
C LEU A 47 -11.15 8.85 -5.91
N PRO A 48 -11.35 7.69 -6.58
CA PRO A 48 -10.97 6.41 -6.03
C PRO A 48 -9.45 6.25 -6.10
N VAL A 49 -8.77 6.49 -4.98
CA VAL A 49 -7.31 6.37 -4.86
C VAL A 49 -6.91 5.18 -4.00
N SER A 50 -5.78 4.55 -4.35
CA SER A 50 -5.19 3.50 -3.55
C SER A 50 -4.44 4.08 -2.35
N THR A 51 -5.01 3.94 -1.15
CA THR A 51 -4.36 4.39 0.10
C THR A 51 -3.04 3.66 0.38
N THR A 52 -2.87 2.44 -0.12
CA THR A 52 -1.59 1.70 -0.06
C THR A 52 -0.50 2.37 -0.89
N HIS A 53 -0.79 2.77 -2.13
CA HIS A 53 0.20 3.47 -2.97
C HIS A 53 0.58 4.82 -2.36
N VAL A 54 -0.41 5.57 -1.87
CA VAL A 54 -0.19 6.86 -1.21
C VAL A 54 0.71 6.70 0.02
N ALA A 55 0.40 5.76 0.92
CA ALA A 55 1.19 5.54 2.13
C ALA A 55 2.61 5.07 1.82
N THR A 56 2.77 4.11 0.91
CA THR A 56 4.10 3.59 0.54
C THR A 56 4.94 4.67 -0.14
N GLY A 57 4.34 5.49 -1.01
CA GLY A 57 5.01 6.62 -1.65
C GLY A 57 5.44 7.69 -0.66
N ALA A 58 4.61 8.03 0.32
CA ALA A 58 4.97 8.97 1.39
C ALA A 58 6.13 8.45 2.25
N ILE A 59 6.15 7.16 2.58
CA ILE A 59 7.24 6.51 3.34
C ILE A 59 8.55 6.54 2.54
N VAL A 60 8.52 6.11 1.27
CA VAL A 60 9.71 6.12 0.41
C VAL A 60 10.22 7.54 0.20
N GLY A 61 9.32 8.49 -0.08
CA GLY A 61 9.68 9.90 -0.24
C GLY A 61 10.31 10.52 1.02
N ALA A 62 9.82 10.15 2.20
CA ALA A 62 10.39 10.60 3.46
C ALA A 62 11.79 9.99 3.70
N GLY A 63 12.01 8.72 3.31
CA GLY A 63 13.33 8.07 3.34
C GLY A 63 14.34 8.72 2.39
N LEU A 64 13.90 9.07 1.18
CA LEU A 64 14.75 9.75 0.19
C LEU A 64 15.26 11.12 0.64
N ARG A 65 14.54 11.80 1.56
CA ARG A 65 14.99 13.06 2.16
C ARG A 65 16.21 12.85 3.07
N GLN A 66 16.31 11.69 3.72
CA GLN A 66 17.46 11.37 4.58
C GLN A 66 18.66 10.96 3.73
N ASP A 67 18.50 9.88 2.96
CA ASP A 67 19.50 9.36 2.02
C ASP A 67 18.82 8.37 1.05
N VAL A 68 19.28 8.29 -0.19
CA VAL A 68 18.88 7.26 -1.15
C VAL A 68 19.21 5.86 -0.64
N ALA A 69 20.29 5.72 0.12
CA ALA A 69 20.70 4.45 0.73
C ALA A 69 19.78 4.01 1.89
N ALA A 70 18.99 4.91 2.48
CA ALA A 70 18.06 4.59 3.56
C ALA A 70 16.84 3.78 3.07
N VAL A 71 16.59 3.76 1.76
CA VAL A 71 15.48 3.03 1.14
C VAL A 71 15.93 1.62 0.74
N ARG A 72 15.20 0.61 1.20
CA ARG A 72 15.47 -0.79 0.89
C ARG A 72 14.82 -1.19 -0.44
N TRP A 73 15.45 -0.81 -1.55
CA TRP A 73 14.93 -0.95 -2.93
C TRP A 73 14.46 -2.36 -3.30
N GLY A 74 15.14 -3.41 -2.84
CA GLY A 74 14.68 -4.79 -3.08
C GLY A 74 13.29 -5.08 -2.51
N ARG A 75 12.93 -4.46 -1.37
CA ARG A 75 11.60 -4.61 -0.76
C ARG A 75 10.57 -3.75 -1.48
N VAL A 76 10.94 -2.55 -1.91
CA VAL A 76 10.09 -1.69 -2.76
C VAL A 76 9.76 -2.38 -4.07
N GLY A 77 10.73 -3.00 -4.74
CA GLY A 77 10.50 -3.79 -5.95
C GLY A 77 9.54 -4.95 -5.73
N GLY A 78 9.66 -5.65 -4.58
CA GLY A 78 8.70 -6.67 -4.17
C GLY A 78 7.27 -6.15 -4.06
N LEU A 79 7.08 -4.98 -3.44
CA LEU A 79 5.76 -4.31 -3.35
C LEU A 79 5.20 -3.98 -4.74
N VAL A 80 6.01 -3.37 -5.61
CA VAL A 80 5.60 -3.00 -6.97
C VAL A 80 5.20 -4.24 -7.76
N SER A 81 6.00 -5.31 -7.69
CA SER A 81 5.70 -6.57 -8.36
C SER A 81 4.37 -7.18 -7.87
N ALA A 82 4.12 -7.12 -6.56
CA ALA A 82 2.87 -7.59 -5.97
C ALA A 82 1.67 -6.77 -6.48
N TRP A 83 1.78 -5.45 -6.60
CA TRP A 83 0.69 -4.62 -7.15
C TRP A 83 0.33 -5.01 -8.58
N VAL A 84 1.33 -5.23 -9.42
CA VAL A 84 1.14 -5.67 -10.81
C VAL A 84 0.50 -7.06 -10.87
N VAL A 85 0.94 -7.99 -10.04
CA VAL A 85 0.42 -9.38 -10.01
C VAL A 85 -0.98 -9.47 -9.41
N THR A 86 -1.34 -8.57 -8.49
CA THR A 86 -2.65 -8.64 -7.81
C THR A 86 -3.80 -8.43 -8.80
N LEU A 87 -3.66 -7.50 -9.74
CA LEU A 87 -4.70 -7.21 -10.74
C LEU A 87 -5.08 -8.42 -11.63
N PRO A 88 -4.15 -9.08 -12.34
CA PRO A 88 -4.49 -10.23 -13.18
C PRO A 88 -4.98 -11.42 -12.37
N VAL A 89 -4.42 -11.65 -11.17
CA VAL A 89 -4.87 -12.74 -10.30
C VAL A 89 -6.30 -12.49 -9.82
N SER A 90 -6.63 -11.28 -9.38
CA SER A 90 -8.00 -10.92 -9.00
C SER A 90 -8.97 -11.05 -10.17
N ALA A 91 -8.58 -10.62 -11.37
CA ALA A 91 -9.40 -10.75 -12.58
C ALA A 91 -9.65 -12.23 -12.93
N ALA A 92 -8.60 -13.07 -12.90
CA ALA A 92 -8.71 -14.49 -13.18
C ALA A 92 -9.61 -15.22 -12.16
N LEU A 93 -9.45 -14.90 -10.86
CA LEU A 93 -10.29 -15.46 -9.82
C LEU A 93 -11.76 -15.04 -9.96
N ALA A 94 -12.03 -13.76 -10.25
CA ALA A 94 -13.38 -13.28 -10.50
C ALA A 94 -14.02 -13.95 -11.73
N ALA A 95 -13.27 -14.13 -12.81
CA ALA A 95 -13.75 -14.85 -13.99
C ALA A 95 -14.07 -16.32 -13.67
N ALA A 96 -13.18 -17.00 -12.94
CA ALA A 96 -13.38 -18.39 -12.55
C ALA A 96 -14.60 -18.58 -11.65
N THR A 97 -14.84 -17.68 -10.69
CA THR A 97 -16.01 -17.76 -9.81
C THR A 97 -17.32 -17.47 -10.54
N LEU A 98 -17.34 -16.48 -11.43
CA LEU A 98 -18.53 -16.20 -12.25
C LEU A 98 -18.88 -17.34 -13.19
N TRP A 99 -17.86 -17.98 -13.78
CA TRP A 99 -18.05 -19.17 -14.61
C TRP A 99 -18.58 -20.35 -13.79
N ALA A 100 -18.01 -20.62 -12.62
CA ALA A 100 -18.46 -21.69 -11.74
C ALA A 100 -19.90 -21.50 -11.22
N LEU A 101 -20.34 -20.25 -11.04
CA LEU A 101 -21.70 -19.91 -10.62
C LEU A 101 -22.71 -19.87 -11.78
N GLY A 102 -22.29 -20.13 -13.02
CA GLY A 102 -23.16 -20.18 -14.19
C GLY A 102 -23.60 -18.81 -14.72
N PHE A 103 -22.97 -17.71 -14.28
CA PHE A 103 -23.24 -16.37 -14.79
C PHE A 103 -22.52 -16.05 -16.11
N ALA A 104 -21.57 -16.89 -16.52
CA ALA A 104 -20.92 -16.83 -17.82
C ALA A 104 -21.69 -17.73 -18.81
N ALA A 105 -22.78 -17.22 -19.38
CA ALA A 105 -23.49 -17.79 -20.52
C ALA A 105 -23.24 -16.94 -21.77
#